data_AF-A0A1B7MT78-F1
#
_entry.id   AF-A0A1B7MT78-F1
#
_cell.length_a   1.000
_cell.length_b   1.000
_cell.length_c   1.000
_cell.angle_alpha   90.00
_cell.angle_beta   90.00
_cell.angle_gamma   90.00
#
_symmetry.space_group_name_H-M   'P 1'
#
loop_
_entity.id
_entity.type
_entity.pdbx_description
1 polymer ?
#
loop_
_entity_poly.entity_id
_entity_poly.type
_entity_poly.pdbx_seq_one_letter_code
_entity_poly.pdbx_strand_id
1 'polypeptide(L)'
;IIFGISIFHAFGHQWPCQIVYHPRKCVGFGLSDGEGCEHFWSAIKPLIPSLRVSGYNQRIFVIDEQVRHLDNNLSILSFGHWLWRRWGHCQEKNTVAEEGLKMCDIAVEALRQEWKAQVTMQTKPAPKQSKNKGAEAIAAILTLENILEQHHSMVHELENSILSGTVNIIDVDLQLLEYRGKCKRIADNIQKCKWGLGVSDQANLKDLWNNAYLHIRMNACAVKTRLRDRLRSRKFEIEKLEHSYRRTVNEMKLHSHTELSVKGCEPGIVKLSKTYNGLCTQLQALIRQGKAPQNALPPLPIAREGLFQLDIDDEVWQDIDLDDTDSHPPGWLANDGVQQGIKYMLELDHCEEEAVRVMQERCALQEWMQEEWMQVESVKEQSSRGVWLDIVVLSFY
;
A
#
# COMPACT_ATOMS: atom_id res chain seq x y z
N ILE A 1 3.86 22.71 -0.59
CA ILE A 1 5.15 21.99 -0.72
C ILE A 1 4.96 20.61 -0.10
N ILE A 2 5.15 19.55 -0.89
CA ILE A 2 5.13 18.16 -0.41
C ILE A 2 6.59 17.72 -0.31
N PHE A 3 7.02 17.27 0.87
CA PHE A 3 8.36 16.73 1.07
C PHE A 3 8.31 15.21 1.01
N GLY A 4 9.30 14.61 0.35
CA GLY A 4 9.46 13.18 0.24
C GLY A 4 10.93 12.78 0.36
N ILE A 5 11.15 11.55 0.78
CA ILE A 5 12.46 10.89 0.71
C ILE A 5 12.60 10.20 -0.65
N SER A 6 13.84 9.92 -1.05
CA SER A 6 14.11 9.20 -2.31
C SER A 6 13.28 7.91 -2.42
N ILE A 7 12.80 7.58 -3.62
CA ILE A 7 12.00 6.38 -3.92
C ILE A 7 12.64 5.11 -3.37
N PHE A 8 13.97 5.10 -3.27
CA PHE A 8 14.72 3.94 -2.80
C PHE A 8 14.49 3.64 -1.32
N HIS A 9 14.23 4.65 -0.50
CA HIS A 9 13.94 4.46 0.92
C HIS A 9 12.64 3.67 1.12
N ALA A 10 11.67 3.81 0.21
CA ALA A 10 10.41 3.08 0.30
C ALA A 10 10.65 1.55 0.28
N PHE A 11 11.61 1.06 -0.51
CA PHE A 11 11.93 -0.38 -0.59
C PHE A 11 12.53 -0.95 0.71
N GLY A 12 13.02 -0.10 1.61
CA GLY A 12 13.43 -0.54 2.96
C GLY A 12 12.26 -0.83 3.90
N HIS A 13 11.03 -0.49 3.51
CA HIS A 13 9.84 -0.68 4.32
C HIS A 13 9.02 -1.91 3.88
N GLN A 14 8.14 -2.37 4.77
CA GLN A 14 7.22 -3.46 4.47
C GLN A 14 6.29 -3.09 3.31
N TRP A 15 5.86 -4.08 2.52
CA TRP A 15 4.99 -3.89 1.36
C TRP A 15 3.73 -3.02 1.62
N PRO A 16 2.98 -3.17 2.73
CA PRO A 16 1.86 -2.26 3.02
C PRO A 16 2.29 -0.79 3.15
N CYS A 17 3.44 -0.53 3.78
CA CYS A 17 4.02 0.82 3.84
C CYS A 17 4.42 1.31 2.46
N GLN A 18 5.00 0.45 1.61
CA GLN A 18 5.32 0.80 0.23
C GLN A 18 4.06 1.16 -0.57
N ILE A 19 2.95 0.45 -0.39
CA ILE A 19 1.69 0.79 -1.09
C ILE A 19 1.22 2.21 -0.74
N VAL A 20 1.30 2.57 0.54
CA VAL A 20 0.72 3.81 1.07
C VAL A 20 1.66 5.01 0.91
N TYR A 21 2.98 4.82 0.98
CA TYR A 21 3.95 5.91 1.10
C TYR A 21 4.99 5.98 -0.02
N HIS A 22 5.00 5.05 -0.98
CA HIS A 22 5.96 5.09 -2.08
C HIS A 22 5.62 6.23 -3.05
N PRO A 23 6.58 7.10 -3.44
CA PRO A 23 6.30 8.26 -4.30
C PRO A 23 5.63 7.91 -5.64
N ARG A 24 5.94 6.75 -6.24
CA ARG A 24 5.28 6.18 -7.45
C ARG A 24 3.90 5.52 -7.23
N LYS A 25 3.29 5.72 -6.06
CA LYS A 25 1.96 5.22 -5.69
C LYS A 25 1.15 6.29 -4.97
N CYS A 26 1.84 7.25 -4.36
CA CYS A 26 1.27 8.44 -3.77
C CYS A 26 1.03 9.52 -4.83
N VAL A 27 -0.16 10.09 -4.80
CA VAL A 27 -0.51 11.27 -5.61
C VAL A 27 0.38 12.46 -5.23
N GLY A 28 0.78 13.25 -6.22
CA GLY A 28 1.45 14.54 -6.06
C GLY A 28 2.99 14.51 -6.16
N PHE A 29 3.58 13.37 -6.50
CA PHE A 29 5.03 13.27 -6.73
C PHE A 29 5.40 13.26 -8.22
N GLY A 30 4.43 13.10 -9.13
CA GLY A 30 4.68 12.95 -10.55
C GLY A 30 5.72 11.86 -10.83
N LEU A 31 6.70 12.20 -11.67
CA LEU A 31 7.80 11.30 -11.99
C LEU A 31 9.04 11.51 -11.12
N SER A 32 8.92 12.23 -9.99
CA SER A 32 10.04 12.52 -9.10
C SER A 32 10.59 11.24 -8.46
N ASP A 33 11.91 11.11 -8.43
CA ASP A 33 12.63 10.06 -7.69
C ASP A 33 12.98 10.49 -6.25
N GLY A 34 12.79 11.78 -5.92
CA GLY A 34 13.08 12.32 -4.59
C GLY A 34 14.57 12.47 -4.29
N GLU A 35 15.46 12.40 -5.29
CA GLU A 35 16.92 12.51 -5.09
C GLU A 35 17.41 13.96 -5.00
N GLY A 36 16.58 14.95 -5.30
CA GLY A 36 16.98 16.37 -5.32
C GLY A 36 17.67 16.82 -4.03
N CYS A 37 17.15 16.40 -2.86
CA CYS A 37 17.80 16.67 -1.58
C CYS A 37 19.17 15.99 -1.47
N GLU A 38 19.31 14.74 -1.91
CA GLU A 38 20.57 13.99 -1.84
C GLU A 38 21.66 14.61 -2.72
N HIS A 39 21.30 15.10 -3.91
CA HIS A 39 22.22 15.86 -4.77
C HIS A 39 22.71 17.13 -4.09
N PHE A 40 21.80 17.89 -3.48
CA PHE A 40 22.16 19.09 -2.72
C PHE A 40 23.09 18.75 -1.55
N TRP A 41 22.73 17.75 -0.74
CA TRP A 41 23.57 17.27 0.36
C TRP A 41 24.96 16.85 -0.10
N SER A 42 25.06 16.16 -1.25
CA SER A 42 26.33 15.76 -1.84
C SER A 42 27.18 16.97 -2.24
N ALA A 43 26.56 18.02 -2.80
CA ALA A 43 27.25 19.24 -3.21
C ALA A 43 27.83 20.02 -2.03
N ILE A 44 27.14 20.04 -0.88
CA ILE A 44 27.61 20.75 0.33
C ILE A 44 28.44 19.86 1.27
N LYS A 45 28.48 18.54 1.05
CA LYS A 45 29.23 17.57 1.87
C LYS A 45 30.71 17.95 2.09
N PRO A 46 31.45 18.49 1.10
CA PRO A 46 32.85 18.90 1.30
C PRO A 46 33.03 20.00 2.36
N LEU A 47 31.96 20.75 2.69
CA LEU A 47 32.02 21.79 3.72
C LEU A 47 31.98 21.21 5.15
N ILE A 48 31.56 19.96 5.34
CA ILE A 48 31.37 19.37 6.67
C ILE A 48 32.65 19.46 7.55
N PRO A 49 33.86 19.10 7.07
CA PRO A 49 35.06 19.16 7.90
C PRO A 49 35.41 20.58 8.39
N SER A 50 35.33 21.59 7.51
CA SER A 50 35.66 22.99 7.86
C SER A 50 34.58 23.64 8.72
N LEU A 51 33.31 23.33 8.45
CA LEU A 51 32.18 23.89 9.18
C LEU A 51 32.01 23.34 10.60
N ARG A 52 32.50 22.11 10.87
CA ARG A 52 32.47 21.51 12.21
C ARG A 52 33.26 22.32 13.24
N VAL A 53 34.37 22.94 12.82
CA VAL A 53 35.25 23.75 13.69
C VAL A 53 34.95 25.25 13.60
N SER A 54 34.03 25.65 12.73
CA SER A 54 33.63 27.05 12.53
C SER A 54 32.55 27.49 13.53
N GLY A 55 32.55 28.77 13.90
CA GLY A 55 31.48 29.39 14.69
C GLY A 55 30.14 29.46 13.96
N TYR A 56 29.05 29.68 14.71
CA TYR A 56 27.68 29.67 14.19
C TYR A 56 27.46 30.59 12.98
N ASN A 57 27.85 31.87 13.09
CA ASN A 57 27.66 32.85 12.02
C ASN A 57 28.46 32.50 10.76
N GLN A 58 29.71 32.06 10.93
CA GLN A 58 30.56 31.63 9.82
C GLN A 58 29.95 30.43 9.09
N ARG A 59 29.37 29.49 9.83
CA ARG A 59 28.72 28.32 9.25
C ARG A 59 27.53 28.70 8.38
N ILE A 60 26.66 29.58 8.86
CA ILE A 60 25.51 30.06 8.09
C ILE A 60 26.00 30.79 6.83
N PHE A 61 26.93 31.73 6.98
CA PHE A 61 27.45 32.50 5.86
C PHE A 61 28.06 31.61 4.76
N VAL A 62 28.89 30.64 5.12
CA VAL A 62 29.54 29.74 4.15
C VAL A 62 28.54 28.80 3.47
N ILE A 63 27.52 28.32 4.20
CA ILE A 63 26.45 27.50 3.60
C ILE A 63 25.65 28.35 2.60
N ASP A 64 25.27 29.57 2.99
CA ASP A 64 24.50 30.49 2.15
C ASP A 64 25.26 30.84 0.87
N GLU A 65 26.54 31.17 0.98
CA GLU A 65 27.41 31.44 -0.17
C GLU A 65 27.52 30.23 -1.10
N GLN A 66 27.65 29.02 -0.52
CA GLN A 66 27.70 27.80 -1.32
C GLN A 66 26.37 27.55 -2.04
N VAL A 67 25.23 27.74 -1.39
CA VAL A 67 23.90 27.62 -2.02
C VAL A 67 23.80 28.60 -3.18
N ARG A 68 24.15 29.87 -2.97
CA ARG A 68 24.14 30.90 -4.01
C ARG A 68 25.06 30.56 -5.18
N HIS A 69 26.25 30.02 -4.90
CA HIS A 69 27.17 29.57 -5.94
C HIS A 69 26.58 28.43 -6.77
N LEU A 70 25.94 27.44 -6.12
CA LEU A 70 25.28 26.32 -6.80
C LEU A 70 24.14 26.85 -7.68
N ASP A 71 23.32 27.76 -7.17
CA ASP A 71 22.20 28.32 -7.92
C ASP A 71 22.65 29.11 -9.16
N ASN A 72 23.60 30.04 -8.98
CA ASN A 72 24.05 30.92 -10.05
C ASN A 72 24.87 30.20 -11.13
N ASN A 73 25.74 29.26 -10.74
CA ASN A 73 26.70 28.66 -11.67
C ASN A 73 26.27 27.31 -12.22
N LEU A 74 25.35 26.60 -11.55
CA LEU A 74 24.94 25.25 -11.95
C LEU A 74 23.45 25.20 -12.24
N SER A 75 22.60 25.64 -11.31
CA SER A 75 21.15 25.43 -11.41
C SER A 75 20.52 26.31 -12.49
N ILE A 76 20.63 27.64 -12.40
CA ILE A 76 19.91 28.58 -13.28
C ILE A 76 20.28 28.38 -14.75
N LEU A 77 21.57 28.27 -15.07
CA LEU A 77 22.05 28.09 -16.45
C LEU A 77 21.60 26.77 -17.07
N SER A 78 21.46 25.72 -16.27
CA SER A 78 21.06 24.39 -16.75
C SER A 78 19.57 24.11 -16.58
N PHE A 79 18.81 24.99 -15.91
CA PHE A 79 17.42 24.76 -15.54
C PHE A 79 16.51 24.59 -16.75
N GLY A 80 16.66 25.43 -17.78
CA GLY A 80 15.91 25.29 -19.03
C GLY A 80 16.17 23.96 -19.75
N HIS A 81 17.43 23.52 -19.80
CA HIS A 81 17.79 22.22 -20.35
C HIS A 81 17.28 21.06 -19.48
N TRP A 82 17.27 21.22 -18.15
CA TRP A 82 16.69 20.26 -17.23
C TRP A 82 15.17 20.12 -17.45
N LEU A 83 14.43 21.23 -17.54
CA LEU A 83 12.99 21.21 -17.86
C LEU A 83 12.70 20.56 -19.21
N TRP A 84 13.52 20.85 -20.23
CA TRP A 84 13.36 20.24 -21.55
C TRP A 84 13.55 18.72 -21.51
N ARG A 85 14.60 18.23 -20.85
CA ARG A 85 14.81 16.78 -20.66
C ARG A 85 13.69 16.16 -19.84
N ARG A 86 13.22 16.85 -18.79
CA ARG A 86 12.15 16.37 -17.92
C ARG A 86 10.84 16.24 -18.67
N TRP A 87 10.51 17.22 -19.51
CA TRP A 87 9.37 17.17 -20.41
C TRP A 87 9.48 16.02 -21.40
N GLY A 88 10.64 15.86 -22.07
CA GLY A 88 10.87 14.76 -23.01
C GLY A 88 10.66 13.39 -22.35
N HIS A 89 11.23 13.18 -21.16
CA HIS A 89 11.04 11.95 -20.39
C HIS A 89 9.57 11.72 -19.99
N CYS A 90 8.88 12.77 -19.55
CA CYS A 90 7.46 12.71 -19.22
C CYS A 90 6.63 12.28 -20.43
N GLN A 91 6.89 12.84 -21.60
CA GLN A 91 6.16 12.50 -22.83
C GLN A 91 6.45 11.09 -23.31
N GLU A 92 7.71 10.63 -23.23
CA GLU A 92 8.06 9.24 -23.54
C GLU A 92 7.29 8.27 -22.63
N LYS A 93 7.31 8.50 -21.31
CA LYS A 93 6.57 7.67 -20.36
C LYS A 93 5.06 7.71 -20.59
N ASN A 94 4.52 8.88 -20.90
CA ASN A 94 3.11 9.08 -21.21
C ASN A 94 2.70 8.23 -22.43
N THR A 95 3.43 8.35 -23.54
CA THR A 95 3.14 7.56 -24.76
C THR A 95 3.16 6.06 -24.52
N VAL A 96 4.18 5.56 -23.79
CA VAL A 96 4.28 4.13 -23.43
C VAL A 96 3.11 3.69 -22.56
N ALA A 97 2.67 4.52 -21.61
CA ALA A 97 1.54 4.22 -20.74
C ALA A 97 0.21 4.21 -21.52
N GLU A 98 -0.03 5.18 -22.40
CA GLU A 98 -1.22 5.24 -23.24
C GLU A 98 -1.31 4.04 -24.20
N GLU A 99 -0.21 3.69 -24.86
CA GLU A 99 -0.15 2.51 -25.74
C GLU A 99 -0.37 1.23 -24.95
N GLY A 100 0.25 1.11 -23.77
CA GLY A 100 0.06 -0.01 -22.87
C GLY A 100 -1.41 -0.19 -22.43
N LEU A 101 -2.10 0.91 -22.10
CA LEU A 101 -3.52 0.88 -21.75
C LEU A 101 -4.41 0.48 -22.93
N LYS A 102 -4.10 0.97 -24.14
CA LYS A 102 -4.81 0.55 -25.37
C LYS A 102 -4.63 -0.93 -25.64
N MET A 103 -3.44 -1.48 -25.42
CA MET A 103 -3.17 -2.91 -25.59
C MET A 103 -3.85 -3.79 -24.54
N CYS A 104 -3.98 -3.29 -23.30
CA CYS A 104 -4.68 -4.01 -22.23
C CYS A 104 -6.18 -4.17 -22.49
N ASP A 105 -6.80 -3.25 -23.27
CA ASP A 105 -8.23 -3.22 -23.61
C ASP A 105 -9.16 -3.37 -22.38
N ILE A 106 -8.77 -2.77 -21.27
CA ILE A 106 -9.56 -2.71 -20.03
C ILE A 106 -9.87 -1.25 -19.74
N ALA A 107 -11.13 -0.96 -19.40
CA ALA A 107 -11.54 0.38 -19.03
C ALA A 107 -10.72 0.90 -17.83
N VAL A 108 -10.17 2.11 -17.93
CA VAL A 108 -9.35 2.74 -16.88
C VAL A 108 -10.08 2.77 -15.54
N GLU A 109 -11.40 3.02 -15.54
CA GLU A 109 -12.19 3.03 -14.31
C GLU A 109 -12.24 1.66 -13.61
N ALA A 110 -12.28 0.57 -14.38
CA ALA A 110 -12.19 -0.78 -13.81
C ALA A 110 -10.80 -1.02 -13.19
N LEU A 111 -9.73 -0.56 -13.84
CA LEU A 111 -8.36 -0.64 -13.28
C LEU A 111 -8.23 0.18 -11.98
N ARG A 112 -8.89 1.34 -11.88
CA ARG A 112 -8.93 2.15 -10.64
C ARG A 112 -9.64 1.41 -9.50
N GLN A 113 -10.74 0.73 -9.80
CA GLN A 113 -11.47 -0.09 -8.82
C GLN A 113 -10.63 -1.27 -8.34
N GLU A 114 -9.98 -1.98 -9.26
CA GLU A 114 -9.07 -3.08 -8.97
C GLU A 114 -7.86 -2.61 -8.15
N TRP A 115 -7.26 -1.46 -8.48
CA TRP A 115 -6.20 -0.85 -7.68
C TRP A 115 -6.68 -0.50 -6.27
N LYS A 116 -7.86 0.10 -6.12
CA LYS A 116 -8.43 0.42 -4.80
C LYS A 116 -8.72 -0.85 -3.99
N ALA A 117 -9.21 -1.91 -4.63
CA ALA A 117 -9.41 -3.21 -3.99
C ALA A 117 -8.08 -3.82 -3.54
N GLN A 118 -7.03 -3.74 -4.36
CA GLN A 118 -5.68 -4.16 -4.03
C GLN A 118 -5.15 -3.42 -2.80
N VAL A 119 -5.19 -2.08 -2.82
CA VAL A 119 -4.72 -1.23 -1.70
C VAL A 119 -5.47 -1.60 -0.43
N THR A 120 -6.80 -1.69 -0.50
CA THR A 120 -7.64 -2.03 0.66
C THR A 120 -7.29 -3.40 1.22
N MET A 121 -7.09 -4.41 0.37
CA MET A 121 -6.77 -5.77 0.80
C MET A 121 -5.36 -5.87 1.39
N GLN A 122 -4.37 -5.26 0.74
CA GLN A 122 -2.96 -5.38 1.11
C GLN A 122 -2.53 -4.46 2.26
N THR A 123 -3.34 -3.44 2.59
CA THR A 123 -3.10 -2.56 3.76
C THR A 123 -3.85 -3.00 5.02
N LYS A 124 -4.68 -4.05 4.94
CA LYS A 124 -5.35 -4.61 6.12
C LYS A 124 -4.32 -5.04 7.18
N PRO A 125 -4.54 -4.71 8.46
CA PRO A 125 -3.66 -5.16 9.52
C PRO A 125 -3.58 -6.69 9.52
N ALA A 126 -2.37 -7.24 9.42
CA ALA A 126 -2.18 -8.68 9.44
C ALA A 126 -2.78 -9.29 10.71
N PRO A 127 -3.53 -10.41 10.63
CA PRO A 127 -4.22 -10.97 11.77
C PRO A 127 -3.24 -11.30 12.89
N LYS A 128 -3.49 -10.81 14.11
CA LYS A 128 -2.64 -11.10 15.29
C LYS A 128 -2.87 -12.50 15.85
N GLN A 129 -1.82 -13.17 16.32
CA GLN A 129 -2.01 -14.33 17.20
C GLN A 129 -2.52 -13.83 18.55
N SER A 130 -3.50 -14.52 19.13
CA SER A 130 -4.01 -14.23 20.46
C SER A 130 -4.38 -15.55 21.12
N LYS A 131 -4.18 -15.62 22.44
CA LYS A 131 -4.64 -16.75 23.24
C LYS A 131 -6.17 -16.84 23.23
N ASN A 132 -6.86 -15.70 23.16
CA ASN A 132 -8.31 -15.60 23.34
C ASN A 132 -9.11 -15.45 22.05
N LYS A 133 -8.47 -15.46 20.87
CA LYS A 133 -9.15 -15.20 19.60
C LYS A 133 -10.30 -16.17 19.29
N GLY A 134 -10.17 -17.43 19.69
CA GLY A 134 -11.26 -18.43 19.61
C GLY A 134 -12.45 -18.05 20.49
N ALA A 135 -12.18 -17.70 21.75
CA ALA A 135 -13.19 -17.26 22.69
C ALA A 135 -13.86 -15.94 22.25
N GLU A 136 -13.11 -14.99 21.71
CA GLU A 136 -13.64 -13.73 21.16
C GLU A 136 -14.56 -13.96 19.96
N ALA A 137 -14.16 -14.85 19.03
CA ALA A 137 -14.97 -15.20 17.87
C ALA A 137 -16.26 -15.94 18.27
N ILE A 138 -16.18 -16.86 19.24
CA ILE A 138 -17.34 -17.57 19.78
C ILE A 138 -18.26 -16.61 20.54
N ALA A 139 -17.71 -15.71 21.35
CA ALA A 139 -18.49 -14.69 22.04
C ALA A 139 -19.23 -13.78 21.05
N ALA A 140 -18.58 -13.37 19.95
CA ALA A 140 -19.21 -12.60 18.89
C ALA A 140 -20.40 -13.36 18.25
N ILE A 141 -20.24 -14.66 17.98
CA ILE A 141 -21.35 -15.49 17.45
C ILE A 141 -22.49 -15.59 18.46
N LEU A 142 -22.20 -15.84 19.74
CA LEU A 142 -23.22 -15.89 20.80
C LEU A 142 -23.98 -14.57 20.94
N THR A 143 -23.28 -13.43 20.79
CA THR A 143 -23.96 -12.12 20.79
C THR A 143 -24.86 -11.95 19.58
N LEU A 144 -24.45 -12.40 18.39
CA LEU A 144 -25.28 -12.37 17.18
C LEU A 144 -26.50 -13.29 17.30
N GLU A 145 -26.35 -14.47 17.90
CA GLU A 145 -27.44 -15.41 18.16
C GLU A 145 -28.49 -14.78 19.11
N ASN A 146 -28.06 -14.10 20.18
CA ASN A 146 -28.97 -13.38 21.08
C ASN A 146 -29.71 -12.23 20.36
N ILE A 147 -29.01 -11.46 19.51
CA ILE A 147 -29.64 -10.40 18.72
C ILE A 147 -30.66 -10.98 17.73
N LEU A 148 -30.34 -12.13 17.11
CA LEU A 148 -31.26 -12.82 16.21
C LEU A 148 -32.53 -13.30 16.96
N GLU A 149 -32.38 -13.83 18.17
CA GLU A 149 -33.49 -14.26 19.02
C GLU A 149 -34.40 -13.07 19.42
N GLN A 150 -33.80 -11.92 19.76
CA GLN A 150 -34.52 -10.68 20.05
C GLN A 150 -35.31 -10.17 18.83
N HIS A 151 -34.70 -10.19 17.63
CA HIS A 151 -35.41 -9.79 16.41
C HIS A 151 -36.50 -10.78 16.02
N HIS A 152 -36.31 -12.09 16.22
CA HIS A 152 -37.38 -13.07 16.02
C HIS A 152 -38.55 -12.85 16.99
N SER A 153 -38.27 -12.50 18.24
CA SER A 153 -39.30 -12.16 19.23
C SER A 153 -40.11 -10.94 18.81
N MET A 154 -39.44 -9.89 18.30
CA MET A 154 -40.09 -8.70 17.76
C MET A 154 -40.96 -9.01 16.53
N VAL A 155 -40.49 -9.88 15.62
CA VAL A 155 -41.29 -10.35 14.47
C VAL A 155 -42.56 -11.05 14.95
N HIS A 156 -42.44 -11.93 15.95
CA HIS A 156 -43.58 -12.66 16.51
C HIS A 156 -44.58 -11.73 17.24
N GLU A 157 -44.10 -10.71 17.95
CA GLU A 157 -44.95 -9.67 18.57
C GLU A 157 -45.73 -8.85 17.52
N LEU A 158 -45.06 -8.44 16.44
CA LEU A 158 -45.70 -7.74 15.33
C LEU A 158 -46.73 -8.62 14.62
N GLU A 159 -46.44 -9.91 14.39
CA GLU A 159 -47.38 -10.88 13.81
C GLU A 159 -48.62 -11.08 14.70
N ASN A 160 -48.46 -11.17 16.02
CA ASN A 160 -49.57 -11.24 16.97
C ASN A 160 -50.39 -9.94 17.05
N SER A 161 -49.74 -8.80 16.84
CA SER A 161 -50.42 -7.50 16.81
C SER A 161 -51.33 -7.36 15.58
N ILE A 162 -50.93 -7.94 14.44
CA ILE A 162 -51.79 -8.06 13.25
C ILE A 162 -52.98 -8.99 13.54
N LEU A 163 -52.72 -10.16 14.15
CA LEU A 163 -53.76 -11.16 14.45
C LEU A 163 -54.80 -10.67 15.47
N SER A 164 -54.40 -9.82 16.42
CA SER A 164 -55.29 -9.24 17.43
C SER A 164 -56.11 -8.04 16.94
N GLY A 165 -55.86 -7.54 15.71
CA GLY A 165 -56.63 -6.46 15.09
C GLY A 165 -56.45 -5.08 15.74
N THR A 166 -55.37 -4.88 16.49
CA THR A 166 -55.17 -3.68 17.33
C THR A 166 -54.41 -2.53 16.64
N VAL A 167 -53.89 -2.72 15.42
CA VAL A 167 -52.92 -1.80 14.81
C VAL A 167 -53.15 -1.56 13.31
N ASN A 168 -52.65 -0.43 12.80
CA ASN A 168 -52.62 -0.09 11.38
C ASN A 168 -51.71 -1.05 10.59
N ILE A 169 -52.33 -1.87 9.73
CA ILE A 169 -51.70 -3.01 9.03
C ILE A 169 -50.51 -2.58 8.16
N ILE A 170 -50.57 -1.41 7.53
CA ILE A 170 -49.54 -0.96 6.57
C ILE A 170 -48.21 -0.66 7.27
N ASP A 171 -48.25 -0.03 8.45
CA ASP A 171 -47.05 0.33 9.20
C ASP A 171 -46.38 -0.91 9.83
N VAL A 172 -47.20 -1.86 10.30
CA VAL A 172 -46.71 -3.12 10.86
C VAL A 172 -46.10 -4.02 9.78
N ASP A 173 -46.69 -4.09 8.58
CA ASP A 173 -46.12 -4.84 7.46
C ASP A 173 -44.75 -4.30 7.02
N LEU A 174 -44.58 -2.97 7.01
CA LEU A 174 -43.29 -2.35 6.68
C LEU A 174 -42.21 -2.73 7.69
N GLN A 175 -42.55 -2.70 8.99
CA GLN A 175 -41.66 -3.09 10.08
C GLN A 175 -41.34 -4.58 10.06
N LEU A 176 -42.31 -5.45 9.76
CA LEU A 176 -42.09 -6.89 9.58
C LEU A 176 -41.10 -7.16 8.46
N LEU A 177 -41.23 -6.47 7.33
CA LEU A 177 -40.33 -6.62 6.20
C LEU A 177 -38.90 -6.20 6.56
N GLU A 178 -38.75 -5.12 7.33
CA GLU A 178 -37.47 -4.67 7.85
C GLU A 178 -36.84 -5.68 8.83
N TYR A 179 -37.57 -6.13 9.85
CA TYR A 179 -37.06 -7.07 10.85
C TYR A 179 -36.77 -8.45 10.26
N ARG A 180 -37.58 -8.95 9.32
CA ARG A 180 -37.28 -10.18 8.57
C ARG A 180 -35.98 -10.02 7.74
N GLY A 181 -35.79 -8.86 7.12
CA GLY A 181 -34.55 -8.52 6.42
C GLY A 181 -33.32 -8.50 7.34
N LYS A 182 -33.46 -7.93 8.55
CA LYS A 182 -32.41 -7.94 9.59
C LYS A 182 -32.11 -9.37 10.07
N CYS A 183 -33.14 -10.17 10.35
CA CYS A 183 -32.98 -11.57 10.76
C CYS A 183 -32.19 -12.37 9.71
N LYS A 184 -32.56 -12.24 8.43
CA LYS A 184 -31.85 -12.91 7.34
C LYS A 184 -30.37 -12.52 7.28
N ARG A 185 -30.06 -11.22 7.33
CA ARG A 185 -28.67 -10.74 7.30
C ARG A 185 -27.85 -11.25 8.49
N ILE A 186 -28.44 -11.28 9.69
CA ILE A 186 -27.77 -11.75 10.90
C ILE A 186 -27.57 -13.27 10.85
N ALA A 187 -28.57 -14.03 10.38
CA ALA A 187 -28.44 -15.47 10.17
C ALA A 187 -27.33 -15.81 9.17
N ASP A 188 -27.30 -15.12 8.02
CA ASP A 188 -26.24 -15.26 7.02
C ASP A 188 -24.85 -14.95 7.61
N ASN A 189 -24.75 -13.92 8.48
CA ASN A 189 -23.50 -13.56 9.16
C ASN A 189 -23.08 -14.60 10.21
N ILE A 190 -24.02 -15.14 10.98
CA ILE A 190 -23.75 -16.23 11.95
C ILE A 190 -23.21 -17.45 11.20
N GLN A 191 -23.84 -17.82 10.09
CA GLN A 191 -23.43 -18.97 9.29
C GLN A 191 -22.03 -18.77 8.70
N LYS A 192 -21.74 -17.58 8.16
CA LYS A 192 -20.37 -17.20 7.72
C LYS A 192 -19.35 -17.30 8.84
N CYS A 193 -19.67 -16.80 10.04
CA CYS A 193 -18.77 -16.89 11.19
C CYS A 193 -18.55 -18.34 11.66
N LYS A 194 -19.61 -19.18 11.68
CA LYS A 194 -19.52 -20.61 12.02
C LYS A 194 -18.66 -21.37 11.00
N TRP A 195 -18.84 -21.11 9.71
CA TRP A 195 -18.00 -21.66 8.65
C TRP A 195 -16.54 -21.23 8.75
N GLY A 196 -16.26 -19.95 9.01
CA GLY A 196 -14.88 -19.47 9.24
C GLY A 196 -14.20 -20.10 10.46
N LEU A 197 -14.99 -20.54 11.46
CA LEU A 197 -14.51 -21.35 12.58
C LEU A 197 -14.50 -22.85 12.29
N GLY A 198 -14.92 -23.30 11.10
CA GLY A 198 -15.09 -24.69 10.66
C GLY A 198 -15.83 -25.53 11.71
N VAL A 199 -16.86 -24.93 12.28
CA VAL A 199 -17.76 -25.52 13.25
C VAL A 199 -19.05 -25.87 12.51
N SER A 200 -19.51 -27.13 12.63
CA SER A 200 -20.80 -27.56 12.07
C SER A 200 -21.96 -26.83 12.79
N ASP A 201 -23.06 -26.60 12.07
CA ASP A 201 -24.27 -25.94 12.60
C ASP A 201 -24.83 -26.61 13.87
N GLN A 202 -24.54 -27.90 14.07
CA GLN A 202 -24.99 -28.71 15.20
C GLN A 202 -24.08 -28.68 16.43
N ALA A 203 -22.92 -28.02 16.37
CA ALA A 203 -21.97 -28.02 17.48
C ALA A 203 -22.34 -26.96 18.53
N ASN A 204 -22.32 -27.37 19.80
CA ASN A 204 -22.66 -26.48 20.90
C ASN A 204 -21.54 -25.45 21.14
N LEU A 205 -21.76 -24.20 20.72
CA LEU A 205 -20.77 -23.13 20.78
C LEU A 205 -20.26 -22.85 22.21
N LYS A 206 -21.09 -23.12 23.23
CA LYS A 206 -20.72 -22.96 24.65
C LYS A 206 -19.62 -23.93 25.09
N ASP A 207 -19.61 -25.15 24.55
CA ASP A 207 -18.59 -26.17 24.85
C ASP A 207 -17.28 -25.90 24.10
N LEU A 208 -17.37 -25.16 23.00
CA LEU A 208 -16.24 -24.79 22.15
C LEU A 208 -15.46 -23.56 22.65
N TRP A 209 -16.02 -22.77 23.57
CA TRP A 209 -15.41 -21.54 24.11
C TRP A 209 -13.96 -21.75 24.56
N ASN A 210 -13.67 -22.87 25.23
CA ASN A 210 -12.34 -23.21 25.77
C ASN A 210 -11.63 -24.31 24.98
N ASN A 211 -12.05 -24.62 23.74
CA ASN A 211 -11.47 -25.73 23.00
C ASN A 211 -10.06 -25.39 22.48
N ALA A 212 -9.05 -26.04 23.08
CA ALA A 212 -7.65 -25.90 22.70
C ALA A 212 -7.40 -26.14 21.19
N TYR A 213 -8.17 -27.03 20.55
CA TYR A 213 -8.10 -27.28 19.11
C TYR A 213 -8.44 -26.03 18.30
N LEU A 214 -9.55 -25.34 18.60
CA LEU A 214 -9.96 -24.13 17.88
C LEU A 214 -8.95 -22.99 18.05
N HIS A 215 -8.43 -22.79 19.26
CA HIS A 215 -7.40 -21.78 19.51
C HIS A 215 -6.12 -22.02 18.70
N ILE A 216 -5.63 -23.27 18.66
CA ILE A 216 -4.44 -23.62 17.89
C ILE A 216 -4.73 -23.50 16.39
N ARG A 217 -5.93 -23.87 15.93
CA ARG A 217 -6.34 -23.78 14.53
C ARG A 217 -6.43 -22.34 14.03
N MET A 218 -7.04 -21.44 14.81
CA MET A 218 -7.08 -20.02 14.48
C MET A 218 -5.68 -19.39 14.47
N ASN A 219 -4.82 -19.79 15.39
CA ASN A 219 -3.43 -19.34 15.40
C ASN A 219 -2.64 -19.89 14.20
N ALA A 220 -2.88 -21.14 13.78
CA ALA A 220 -2.29 -21.73 12.59
C ALA A 220 -2.72 -20.98 11.33
N CYS A 221 -4.03 -20.69 11.20
CA CYS A 221 -4.58 -19.88 10.12
C CYS A 221 -3.93 -18.49 10.08
N ALA A 222 -3.89 -17.76 11.20
CA ALA A 222 -3.25 -16.45 11.26
C ALA A 222 -1.77 -16.48 10.87
N VAL A 223 -1.02 -17.53 11.24
CA VAL A 223 0.38 -17.69 10.82
C VAL A 223 0.48 -18.04 9.33
N LYS A 224 -0.39 -18.88 8.79
CA LYS A 224 -0.44 -19.22 7.35
C LYS A 224 -0.70 -17.96 6.52
N THR A 225 -1.70 -17.14 6.90
CA THR A 225 -2.00 -15.86 6.25
C THR A 225 -0.79 -14.93 6.26
N ARG A 226 -0.14 -14.76 7.43
CA ARG A 226 1.07 -13.92 7.53
C ARG A 226 2.24 -14.43 6.71
N LEU A 227 2.42 -15.75 6.66
CA LEU A 227 3.48 -16.39 5.89
C LEU A 227 3.25 -16.14 4.40
N ARG A 228 2.01 -16.33 3.92
CA ARG A 228 1.58 -15.99 2.56
C ARG A 228 1.80 -14.52 2.24
N ASP A 229 1.37 -13.60 3.09
CA ASP A 229 1.53 -12.16 2.86
C ASP A 229 3.01 -11.77 2.71
N ARG A 230 3.90 -12.37 3.51
CA ARG A 230 5.34 -12.14 3.41
C ARG A 230 5.98 -12.77 2.18
N LEU A 231 5.55 -13.98 1.80
CA LEU A 231 6.00 -14.63 0.57
C LEU A 231 5.57 -13.84 -0.66
N ARG A 232 4.32 -13.36 -0.70
CA ARG A 232 3.81 -12.46 -1.75
C ARG A 232 4.61 -11.16 -1.81
N SER A 233 4.80 -10.50 -0.67
CA SER A 233 5.59 -9.26 -0.59
C SER A 233 6.99 -9.47 -1.18
N ARG A 234 7.65 -10.57 -0.82
CA ARG A 234 8.96 -10.95 -1.35
C ARG A 234 8.94 -11.19 -2.86
N LYS A 235 7.97 -11.95 -3.39
CA LYS A 235 7.86 -12.23 -4.84
C LYS A 235 7.74 -10.92 -5.63
N PHE A 236 6.85 -10.02 -5.20
CA PHE A 236 6.70 -8.69 -5.82
C PHE A 236 7.96 -7.82 -5.72
N GLU A 237 8.70 -7.89 -4.61
CA GLU A 237 9.98 -7.16 -4.44
C GLU A 237 11.07 -7.69 -5.38
N ILE A 238 11.18 -9.01 -5.56
CA ILE A 238 12.16 -9.65 -6.44
C ILE A 238 11.84 -9.40 -7.91
N GLU A 239 10.60 -9.61 -8.35
CA GLU A 239 10.19 -9.36 -9.74
C GLU A 239 10.45 -7.90 -10.14
N LYS A 240 10.23 -6.95 -9.22
CA LYS A 240 10.55 -5.54 -9.46
C LYS A 240 12.05 -5.27 -9.59
N LEU A 241 12.87 -5.92 -8.78
CA LEU A 241 14.33 -5.81 -8.87
C LEU A 241 14.86 -6.31 -10.21
N GLU A 242 14.35 -7.45 -10.67
CA GLU A 242 14.75 -8.02 -11.97
C GLU A 242 14.37 -7.12 -13.14
N HIS A 243 13.25 -6.41 -13.05
CA HIS A 243 12.79 -5.47 -14.07
C HIS A 243 13.50 -4.11 -14.02
N SER A 244 13.87 -3.59 -12.84
CA SER A 244 14.65 -2.35 -12.72
C SER A 244 16.10 -2.55 -13.19
N TYR A 245 16.71 -3.70 -12.88
CA TYR A 245 18.05 -4.07 -13.31
C TYR A 245 18.25 -4.06 -14.83
N ARG A 246 17.19 -4.37 -15.60
CA ARG A 246 17.25 -4.38 -17.07
C ARG A 246 17.27 -2.98 -17.71
N ARG A 247 17.05 -1.90 -16.95
CA ARG A 247 16.90 -0.55 -17.50
C ARG A 247 18.08 0.41 -17.25
N THR A 248 18.98 0.16 -16.29
CA THR A 248 20.09 1.09 -15.99
C THR A 248 21.35 0.38 -15.44
N VAL A 249 22.49 0.54 -16.12
CA VAL A 249 23.79 -0.10 -15.78
C VAL A 249 24.48 0.52 -14.55
N ASN A 250 24.04 1.70 -14.08
CA ASN A 250 24.72 2.46 -13.00
C ASN A 250 24.30 2.12 -11.55
N GLU A 251 23.52 1.07 -11.32
CA GLU A 251 22.86 0.79 -10.03
C GLU A 251 23.43 -0.40 -9.21
N MET A 252 24.68 -0.82 -9.44
CA MET A 252 25.28 -1.97 -8.71
C MET A 252 25.23 -1.86 -7.18
N LYS A 253 25.44 -0.65 -6.62
CA LYS A 253 25.37 -0.43 -5.16
C LYS A 253 23.94 -0.49 -4.62
N LEU A 254 22.94 -0.07 -5.40
CA LEU A 254 21.54 -0.09 -4.99
C LEU A 254 20.94 -1.50 -5.07
N HIS A 255 21.30 -2.28 -6.09
CA HIS A 255 20.99 -3.71 -6.13
C HIS A 255 21.46 -4.40 -4.85
N SER A 256 22.68 -4.12 -4.40
CA SER A 256 23.20 -4.70 -3.17
C SER A 256 22.37 -4.33 -1.93
N HIS A 257 21.89 -3.08 -1.81
CA HIS A 257 21.09 -2.65 -0.67
C HIS A 257 19.69 -3.27 -0.64
N THR A 258 18.99 -3.31 -1.78
CA THR A 258 17.65 -3.91 -1.86
C THR A 258 17.73 -5.43 -1.75
N GLU A 259 18.74 -6.06 -2.37
CA GLU A 259 19.01 -7.49 -2.24
C GLU A 259 19.35 -7.86 -0.78
N LEU A 260 20.12 -7.02 -0.07
CA LEU A 260 20.38 -7.19 1.37
C LEU A 260 19.12 -7.02 2.22
N SER A 261 18.20 -6.13 1.85
CA SER A 261 16.90 -5.97 2.52
C SER A 261 16.03 -7.23 2.35
N VAL A 262 15.90 -7.72 1.12
CA VAL A 262 15.18 -8.97 0.79
C VAL A 262 15.80 -10.16 1.54
N LYS A 263 17.14 -10.28 1.52
CA LYS A 263 17.90 -11.29 2.29
C LYS A 263 17.72 -11.14 3.81
N GLY A 264 17.60 -9.91 4.30
CA GLY A 264 17.35 -9.60 5.71
C GLY A 264 15.96 -10.03 6.19
N CYS A 265 14.98 -10.11 5.29
CA CYS A 265 13.62 -10.54 5.62
C CYS A 265 13.41 -12.07 5.63
N GLU A 266 14.28 -12.85 4.97
CA GLU A 266 14.15 -14.32 4.86
C GLU A 266 14.12 -15.06 6.22
N PRO A 267 14.96 -14.73 7.21
CA PRO A 267 14.95 -15.41 8.50
C PRO A 267 13.59 -15.31 9.20
N GLY A 268 12.88 -14.19 9.00
CA GLY A 268 11.53 -13.99 9.51
C GLY A 268 10.49 -14.90 8.85
N ILE A 269 10.60 -15.12 7.54
CA ILE A 269 9.73 -16.03 6.77
C ILE A 269 9.99 -17.48 7.21
N VAL A 270 11.26 -17.88 7.32
CA VAL A 270 11.65 -19.21 7.81
C VAL A 270 11.13 -19.45 9.23
N LYS A 271 11.21 -18.44 10.11
CA LYS A 271 10.66 -18.53 11.47
C LYS A 271 9.15 -18.76 11.46
N LEU A 272 8.40 -18.05 10.61
CA LEU A 272 6.95 -18.23 10.48
C LEU A 272 6.59 -19.62 9.95
N SER A 273 7.31 -20.13 8.94
CA SER A 273 7.16 -21.50 8.44
C SER A 273 7.40 -22.54 9.56
N LYS A 274 8.46 -22.37 10.36
CA LYS A 274 8.70 -23.22 11.54
C LYS A 274 7.56 -23.17 12.55
N THR A 275 7.05 -21.97 12.85
CA THR A 275 5.91 -21.80 13.78
C THR A 275 4.64 -22.46 13.22
N TYR A 276 4.34 -22.29 11.94
CA TYR A 276 3.17 -22.90 11.29
C TYR A 276 3.23 -24.42 11.33
N ASN A 277 4.35 -25.02 10.91
CA ASN A 277 4.49 -26.47 10.90
C ASN A 277 4.40 -27.06 12.31
N GLY A 278 4.92 -26.35 13.32
CA GLY A 278 4.76 -26.75 14.73
C GLY A 278 3.31 -26.74 15.20
N LEU A 279 2.50 -25.77 14.77
CA LEU A 279 1.06 -25.73 15.06
C LEU A 279 0.31 -26.86 14.32
N CYS A 280 0.72 -27.22 13.09
CA CYS A 280 0.15 -28.35 12.36
C CYS A 280 0.38 -29.67 13.11
N THR A 281 1.58 -29.90 13.66
CA THR A 281 1.87 -31.07 14.49
C THR A 281 1.01 -31.11 15.76
N GLN A 282 0.78 -29.97 16.41
CA GLN A 282 -0.10 -29.89 17.59
C GLN A 282 -1.56 -30.22 17.23
N LEU A 283 -2.07 -29.72 16.09
CA LEU A 283 -3.42 -30.04 15.62
C LEU A 283 -3.57 -31.52 15.29
N GLN A 284 -2.59 -32.11 14.62
CA GLN A 284 -2.60 -33.54 14.31
C GLN A 284 -2.59 -34.39 15.58
N ALA A 285 -1.86 -33.99 16.63
CA ALA A 285 -1.88 -34.65 17.92
C ALA A 285 -3.26 -34.56 18.61
N LEU A 286 -3.94 -33.41 18.54
CA LEU A 286 -5.28 -33.23 19.11
C LEU A 286 -6.36 -34.02 18.37
N ILE A 287 -6.24 -34.17 17.05
CA ILE A 287 -7.11 -35.04 16.25
C ILE A 287 -6.93 -36.50 16.66
N ARG A 288 -5.69 -36.98 16.79
CA ARG A 288 -5.39 -38.34 17.27
C ARG A 288 -5.90 -38.61 18.69
N GLN A 289 -5.94 -37.59 19.55
CA GLN A 289 -6.46 -37.68 20.92
C GLN A 289 -7.99 -37.61 21.01
N GLY A 290 -8.71 -37.44 19.90
CA GLY A 290 -10.17 -37.31 19.89
C GLY A 290 -10.69 -36.00 20.51
N LYS A 291 -9.82 -34.99 20.64
CA LYS A 291 -10.17 -33.66 21.19
C LYS A 291 -10.56 -32.64 20.11
N ALA A 292 -10.62 -33.07 18.86
CA ALA A 292 -11.03 -32.28 17.71
C ALA A 292 -12.51 -32.54 17.35
N PRO A 293 -13.19 -31.61 16.67
CA PRO A 293 -14.53 -31.83 16.13
C PRO A 293 -14.59 -33.08 15.22
N GLN A 294 -15.77 -33.69 15.12
CA GLN A 294 -15.99 -34.84 14.25
C GLN A 294 -15.67 -34.45 12.79
N ASN A 295 -14.89 -35.28 12.09
CA ASN A 295 -14.37 -35.06 10.73
C ASN A 295 -13.32 -33.94 10.56
N ALA A 296 -12.65 -33.51 11.63
CA ALA A 296 -11.56 -32.54 11.52
C ALA A 296 -10.36 -33.09 10.73
N LEU A 297 -10.02 -32.42 9.62
CA LEU A 297 -8.83 -32.72 8.82
C LEU A 297 -7.58 -32.00 9.37
N PRO A 298 -6.41 -32.67 9.36
CA PRO A 298 -5.16 -32.04 9.79
C PRO A 298 -4.63 -31.10 8.69
N PRO A 299 -4.27 -29.84 9.02
CA PRO A 299 -3.70 -28.93 8.03
C PRO A 299 -2.34 -29.44 7.52
N LEU A 300 -2.10 -29.24 6.22
CA LEU A 300 -0.88 -29.66 5.54
C LEU A 300 0.33 -28.79 5.92
N PRO A 301 1.46 -29.36 6.39
CA PRO A 301 2.68 -28.62 6.65
C PRO A 301 3.29 -28.05 5.37
N ILE A 302 3.93 -26.88 5.46
CA ILE A 302 4.61 -26.26 4.31
C ILE A 302 6.04 -26.78 4.22
N ALA A 303 6.42 -27.31 3.06
CA ALA A 303 7.79 -27.73 2.77
C ALA A 303 8.75 -26.53 2.89
N ARG A 304 9.91 -26.74 3.53
CA ARG A 304 10.93 -25.69 3.67
C ARG A 304 11.84 -25.60 2.46
N GLU A 305 12.02 -26.73 1.78
CA GLU A 305 12.71 -26.82 0.50
C GLU A 305 11.80 -26.19 -0.57
N GLY A 306 12.31 -25.25 -1.35
CA GLY A 306 11.52 -24.53 -2.36
C GLY A 306 10.61 -23.41 -1.83
N LEU A 307 10.66 -23.06 -0.53
CA LEU A 307 9.80 -22.02 0.08
C LEU A 307 9.85 -20.65 -0.62
N PHE A 308 10.92 -20.37 -1.36
CA PHE A 308 11.11 -19.11 -2.10
C PHE A 308 10.98 -19.26 -3.61
N GLN A 309 10.70 -20.46 -4.10
CA GLN A 309 10.45 -20.79 -5.50
C GLN A 309 8.96 -20.97 -5.78
N LEU A 310 8.11 -20.58 -4.81
CA LEU A 310 6.69 -20.92 -4.84
C LEU A 310 5.96 -20.22 -5.99
N ASP A 311 5.29 -20.99 -6.85
CA ASP A 311 4.48 -20.52 -7.97
C ASP A 311 3.00 -20.36 -7.61
N ILE A 312 2.22 -19.70 -8.45
CA ILE A 312 0.78 -19.36 -8.23
C ILE A 312 -0.06 -20.60 -7.94
N ASP A 313 0.32 -21.75 -8.50
CA ASP A 313 -0.43 -23.01 -8.39
C ASP A 313 0.00 -23.89 -7.19
N ASP A 314 0.98 -23.46 -6.38
CA ASP A 314 1.45 -24.25 -5.27
C ASP A 314 0.41 -24.43 -4.16
N GLU A 315 0.40 -25.61 -3.54
CA GLU A 315 -0.49 -26.01 -2.43
C GLU A 315 -0.46 -25.03 -1.24
N VAL A 316 0.61 -24.23 -1.11
CA VAL A 316 0.69 -23.14 -0.13
C VAL A 316 -0.46 -22.14 -0.30
N TRP A 317 -1.00 -21.96 -1.50
CA TRP A 317 -2.09 -21.04 -1.85
C TRP A 317 -3.46 -21.67 -1.74
N GLN A 318 -3.56 -23.00 -1.85
CA GLN A 318 -4.81 -23.72 -1.68
C GLN A 318 -5.20 -23.77 -0.19
N ASP A 319 -6.44 -23.37 0.11
CA ASP A 319 -7.05 -23.53 1.43
C ASP A 319 -7.96 -24.74 1.43
N ILE A 320 -7.38 -25.93 1.18
CA ILE A 320 -8.11 -27.22 1.15
C ILE A 320 -8.93 -27.48 2.43
N ASP A 321 -8.79 -26.69 3.50
CA ASP A 321 -9.58 -26.88 4.72
C ASP A 321 -10.15 -25.61 5.39
N LEU A 322 -9.92 -24.36 4.91
CA LEU A 322 -10.12 -23.20 5.82
C LEU A 322 -10.62 -21.84 5.27
N ASP A 323 -10.94 -21.66 3.98
CA ASP A 323 -11.79 -20.54 3.50
C ASP A 323 -12.16 -20.74 2.01
N ASP A 324 -13.00 -21.74 1.69
CA ASP A 324 -13.59 -21.83 0.35
C ASP A 324 -14.74 -20.82 0.26
N THR A 325 -14.38 -19.55 0.12
CA THR A 325 -15.22 -18.69 -0.70
C THR A 325 -14.83 -18.97 -2.14
N ASP A 326 -15.75 -19.58 -2.90
CA ASP A 326 -15.78 -19.74 -4.36
C ASP A 326 -15.71 -18.38 -5.12
N SER A 327 -14.95 -17.42 -4.61
CA SER A 327 -14.65 -16.18 -5.31
C SER A 327 -13.34 -16.40 -6.05
N HIS A 328 -13.43 -16.48 -7.38
CA HIS A 328 -12.27 -16.36 -8.25
C HIS A 328 -11.35 -15.24 -7.73
N PRO A 329 -10.02 -15.47 -7.68
CA PRO A 329 -9.09 -14.47 -7.19
C PRO A 329 -9.31 -13.14 -7.93
N PRO A 330 -9.26 -11.99 -7.22
CA PRO A 330 -9.50 -10.68 -7.82
C PRO A 330 -8.64 -10.45 -9.07
N GLY A 331 -9.12 -9.64 -10.02
CA GLY A 331 -8.43 -9.39 -11.28
C GLY A 331 -7.01 -8.84 -11.08
N TRP A 332 -6.84 -7.90 -10.14
CA TRP A 332 -5.51 -7.37 -9.77
C TRP A 332 -4.53 -8.44 -9.26
N LEU A 333 -5.01 -9.60 -8.83
CA LEU A 333 -4.19 -10.69 -8.33
C LEU A 333 -3.90 -11.75 -9.40
N ALA A 334 -4.90 -12.13 -10.21
CA ALA A 334 -4.80 -13.30 -11.09
C ALA A 334 -4.75 -12.97 -12.59
N ASN A 335 -5.00 -11.73 -12.99
CA ASN A 335 -5.02 -11.33 -14.40
C ASN A 335 -3.81 -10.43 -14.71
N ASP A 336 -2.86 -10.94 -15.48
CA ASP A 336 -1.66 -10.22 -15.90
C ASP A 336 -1.98 -8.93 -16.67
N GLY A 337 -3.05 -8.93 -17.47
CA GLY A 337 -3.55 -7.75 -18.17
C GLY A 337 -4.05 -6.67 -17.22
N VAL A 338 -4.75 -7.05 -16.15
CA VAL A 338 -5.19 -6.11 -15.09
C VAL A 338 -3.98 -5.60 -14.30
N GLN A 339 -3.06 -6.48 -13.90
CA GLN A 339 -1.85 -6.08 -13.18
C GLN A 339 -1.01 -5.09 -13.99
N GLN A 340 -0.83 -5.36 -15.28
CA GLN A 340 -0.06 -4.51 -16.18
C GLN A 340 -0.82 -3.22 -16.50
N GLY A 341 -2.14 -3.29 -16.67
CA GLY A 341 -3.02 -2.14 -16.83
C GLY A 341 -2.96 -1.19 -15.64
N ILE A 342 -2.99 -1.69 -14.40
CA ILE A 342 -2.84 -0.87 -13.18
C ILE A 342 -1.51 -0.10 -13.20
N LYS A 343 -0.41 -0.74 -13.62
CA LYS A 343 0.90 -0.07 -13.72
C LYS A 343 0.87 1.05 -14.74
N TYR A 344 0.32 0.81 -15.93
CA TYR A 344 0.22 1.85 -16.96
C TYR A 344 -0.70 2.99 -16.55
N MET A 345 -1.83 2.69 -15.91
CA MET A 345 -2.74 3.70 -15.35
C MET A 345 -2.02 4.59 -14.32
N LEU A 346 -1.29 4.00 -13.37
CA LEU A 346 -0.54 4.78 -12.37
C LEU A 346 0.58 5.61 -13.01
N GLU A 347 1.31 5.05 -13.98
CA GLU A 347 2.34 5.79 -14.72
C GLU A 347 1.73 6.97 -15.50
N LEU A 348 0.56 6.79 -16.11
CA LEU A 348 -0.18 7.83 -16.82
C LEU A 348 -0.58 8.97 -15.87
N ASP A 349 -1.21 8.64 -14.73
CA ASP A 349 -1.59 9.63 -13.71
C ASP A 349 -0.36 10.45 -13.25
N HIS A 350 0.78 9.78 -13.05
CA HIS A 350 2.02 10.46 -12.67
C HIS A 350 2.65 11.29 -13.79
N CYS A 351 2.47 10.91 -15.06
CA CYS A 351 2.87 11.74 -16.19
C CYS A 351 2.01 13.02 -16.27
N GLU A 352 0.71 12.92 -16.01
CA GLU A 352 -0.17 14.10 -15.95
C GLU A 352 0.26 15.06 -14.84
N GLU A 353 0.54 14.54 -13.64
CA GLU A 353 1.09 15.32 -12.52
C GLU A 353 2.42 16.00 -12.88
N GLU A 354 3.37 15.26 -13.46
CA GLU A 354 4.67 15.81 -13.85
C GLU A 354 4.53 16.84 -14.98
N ALA A 355 3.64 16.63 -15.94
CA ALA A 355 3.40 17.58 -17.03
C ALA A 355 2.88 18.92 -16.50
N VAL A 356 1.93 18.89 -15.56
CA VAL A 356 1.44 20.11 -14.88
C VAL A 356 2.57 20.80 -14.14
N ARG A 357 3.39 20.04 -13.39
CA ARG A 357 4.52 20.61 -12.64
C ARG A 357 5.56 21.25 -13.57
N VAL A 358 6.01 20.53 -14.61
CA VAL A 358 7.00 21.04 -15.56
C VAL A 358 6.47 22.28 -16.30
N MET A 359 5.17 22.31 -16.61
CA MET A 359 4.55 23.50 -17.21
C MET A 359 4.59 24.71 -16.26
N GLN A 360 4.25 24.52 -14.98
CA GLN A 360 4.32 25.57 -13.97
C GLN A 360 5.74 26.11 -13.82
N GLU A 361 6.73 25.23 -13.67
CA GLU A 361 8.15 25.61 -13.57
C GLU A 361 8.64 26.33 -14.83
N ARG A 362 8.16 25.92 -16.02
CA ARG A 362 8.47 26.62 -17.27
C ARG A 362 7.89 28.04 -17.28
N CYS A 363 6.63 28.21 -16.90
CA CYS A 363 6.01 29.53 -16.83
C CYS A 363 6.75 30.43 -15.84
N ALA A 364 7.05 29.93 -14.65
CA ALA A 364 7.81 30.66 -13.63
C ALA A 364 9.19 31.10 -14.15
N LEU A 365 9.91 30.22 -14.86
CA LEU A 365 11.19 30.56 -15.47
C LEU A 365 11.04 31.66 -16.54
N GLN A 366 9.98 31.60 -17.35
CA GLN A 366 9.72 32.59 -18.40
C GLN A 366 9.35 33.95 -17.82
N GLU A 367 8.51 33.97 -16.78
CA GLU A 367 8.13 35.18 -16.04
C GLU A 367 9.35 35.82 -15.38
N TRP A 368 10.14 35.02 -14.64
CA TRP A 368 11.38 35.50 -14.02
C TRP A 368 12.34 36.09 -15.06
N MET A 369 12.56 35.41 -16.18
CA MET A 369 13.44 35.92 -17.24
C MET A 369 12.94 37.23 -17.84
N GLN A 370 11.62 37.39 -18.00
CA GLN A 370 11.02 38.64 -18.48
C GLN A 370 11.21 39.78 -17.49
N GLU A 371 11.01 39.52 -16.19
CA GLU A 371 11.23 40.49 -15.12
C GLU A 371 12.68 40.98 -15.09
N GLU A 372 13.64 40.04 -15.08
CA GLU A 372 15.07 40.37 -15.11
C GLU A 372 15.44 41.16 -16.37
N TRP A 373 14.91 40.76 -17.53
CA TRP A 373 15.15 41.47 -18.79
C TRP A 373 14.64 42.92 -18.75
N MET A 374 13.42 43.13 -18.25
CA MET A 374 12.84 44.47 -18.10
C MET A 374 13.68 45.35 -17.15
N GLN A 375 14.23 44.77 -16.08
CA GLN A 375 15.14 45.50 -15.17
C GLN A 375 16.41 45.94 -15.90
N VAL A 376 17.04 45.04 -16.67
CA VAL A 376 18.25 45.37 -17.44
C VAL A 376 17.96 46.46 -18.48
N GLU A 377 16.83 46.38 -19.19
CA GLU A 377 16.42 47.41 -20.15
C GLU A 377 16.19 48.77 -19.48
N SER A 378 15.50 48.79 -18.34
CA SER A 378 15.28 50.01 -17.55
C SER A 378 16.59 50.67 -17.12
N VAL A 379 17.54 49.88 -16.59
CA VAL A 379 18.87 50.37 -16.20
C VAL A 379 19.64 50.92 -17.40
N LYS A 380 19.58 50.23 -18.54
CA LYS A 380 20.22 50.67 -19.79
C LYS A 380 19.65 52.00 -20.28
N GLU A 381 18.32 52.17 -20.24
CA GLU A 381 17.68 53.43 -20.60
C GLU A 381 18.08 54.57 -19.67
N GLN A 382 18.10 54.33 -18.36
CA GLN A 382 18.52 55.33 -17.36
C GLN A 382 19.98 55.75 -17.55
N SER A 383 20.87 54.78 -17.80
CA SER A 383 22.27 55.03 -18.11
C SER A 383 22.45 55.86 -19.39
N SER A 384 21.66 55.56 -20.43
CA SER A 384 21.68 56.32 -21.70
C SER A 384 21.17 57.77 -21.58
N ARG A 385 20.32 58.05 -20.59
CA ARG A 385 19.78 59.39 -20.30
C ARG A 385 20.72 60.23 -19.43
N GLY A 386 21.91 59.73 -19.08
CA GLY A 386 22.93 60.47 -18.32
C GLY A 386 22.56 60.75 -16.86
N VAL A 387 21.51 60.11 -16.34
CA VAL A 387 21.14 60.20 -14.93
C VAL A 387 21.98 59.17 -14.16
N TRP A 388 23.19 59.57 -13.79
CA TRP A 388 23.95 58.87 -12.75
C TRP A 388 23.30 59.17 -11.40
N LEU A 389 22.21 58.47 -11.09
CA LEU A 389 21.83 58.28 -9.70
C LEU A 389 22.76 57.18 -9.16
N ASP A 390 23.46 57.51 -8.07
CA ASP A 390 24.30 56.60 -7.30
C ASP A 390 23.52 55.32 -6.93
N ILE A 391 23.54 54.31 -7.79
CA ILE A 391 23.20 52.94 -7.42
C ILE A 391 24.50 52.27 -7.01
N VAL A 392 25.01 52.70 -5.87
CA VAL A 392 25.92 51.91 -5.06
C VAL A 392 25.07 51.31 -3.94
N VAL A 393 25.08 49.97 -3.88
CA VAL A 393 24.50 49.08 -2.86
C VAL A 393 23.02 48.70 -3.02
N LEU A 394 22.75 47.72 -3.89
CA LEU A 394 21.81 46.62 -3.57
C LEU A 394 22.39 45.28 -4.05
N SER A 395 23.62 45.01 -3.64
CA SER A 395 24.17 43.66 -3.55
C SER A 395 24.94 43.63 -2.24
N PHE A 396 24.62 42.64 -1.39
CA PHE A 396 24.97 42.50 0.02
C PHE A 396 24.05 43.24 1.00
N TYR A 397 22.90 42.62 1.31
CA TYR A 397 22.58 42.17 2.68
C TYR A 397 21.74 40.90 2.64
#